data_AF-A0A1J5PCJ8-F1
#
_entry.id   AF-A0A1J5PCJ8-F1
#
_cell.length_a   1.000
_cell.length_b   1.000
_cell.length_c   1.000
_cell.angle_alpha   90.00
_cell.angle_beta   90.00
_cell.angle_gamma   90.00
#
_symmetry.space_group_name_H-M   'P 1'
#
loop_
_entity.id
_entity.type
_entity.pdbx_description
1 polymer ?
#
loop_
_entity_poly.entity_id
_entity_poly.type
_entity_poly.pdbx_seq_one_letter_code
_entity_poly.pdbx_strand_id
1 'polypeptide(L)'
;MEAWYLGDRAALLSAFPRAKREVLNRYVQDSACGTWELLADAVHAGGATAIKKAGWPLPGQLKHEWAEKIGPFMNLLHNASPSFGKFRDGLTRLIAQA
;
A
#
# COMPACT_ATOMS: atom_id res chain seq x y z
N MET A 1 -6.78 -4.65 -2.29
CA MET A 1 -5.47 -4.05 -1.97
C MET A 1 -5.69 -3.21 -0.75
N GLU A 2 -4.96 -3.50 0.31
CA GLU A 2 -5.15 -2.86 1.61
C GLU A 2 -4.44 -1.50 1.66
N ALA A 3 -5.00 -0.57 2.44
CA ALA A 3 -4.40 0.74 2.70
C ALA A 3 -3.02 0.64 3.38
N TRP A 4 -2.75 -0.49 4.04
CA TRP A 4 -1.55 -0.74 4.84
C TRP A 4 -0.24 -0.62 4.04
N TYR A 5 -0.27 -0.85 2.73
CA TYR A 5 0.91 -0.71 1.87
C TYR A 5 1.40 0.74 1.73
N LEU A 6 0.52 1.72 1.96
CA LEU A 6 0.88 3.13 2.01
C LEU A 6 1.24 3.60 3.42
N GLY A 7 0.97 2.77 4.43
CA GLY A 7 1.22 3.07 5.84
C GLY A 7 2.69 2.93 6.25
N ASP A 8 3.46 2.05 5.58
CA ASP A 8 4.91 2.00 5.71
C ASP A 8 5.59 2.62 4.49
N ARG A 9 5.95 3.91 4.63
CA ARG A 9 6.55 4.68 3.55
C ARG A 9 7.94 4.18 3.18
N ALA A 10 8.71 3.66 4.14
CA ALA A 10 10.05 3.14 3.89
C ALA A 10 9.97 1.83 3.10
N ALA A 11 9.02 0.95 3.44
CA ALA A 11 8.78 -0.28 2.71
C ALA A 11 8.37 0.00 1.25
N LEU A 12 7.44 0.93 1.04
CA LEU A 12 7.00 1.32 -0.30
C LEU A 12 8.16 1.88 -1.12
N LEU A 13 8.96 2.78 -0.57
CA LEU A 13 10.11 3.36 -1.28
C LEU A 13 11.25 2.36 -1.51
N SER A 14 11.36 1.33 -0.68
CA SER A 14 12.29 0.21 -0.90
C SER A 14 11.84 -0.64 -2.09
N ALA A 15 10.53 -0.91 -2.20
CA ALA A 15 9.93 -1.64 -3.32
C ALA A 15 9.92 -0.82 -4.63
N PHE A 16 9.67 0.50 -4.53
CA PHE A 16 9.56 1.43 -5.65
C PHE A 16 10.42 2.69 -5.41
N PRO A 17 11.75 2.62 -5.62
CA PRO A 17 12.65 3.76 -5.34
C PRO A 17 12.36 5.02 -6.15
N ARG A 18 11.71 4.86 -7.32
CA ARG A 18 11.32 5.95 -8.22
C ARG A 18 9.88 6.43 -8.00
N ALA A 19 9.20 5.97 -6.96
CA ALA A 19 7.84 6.39 -6.67
C ALA A 19 7.79 7.91 -6.43
N LYS A 20 6.76 8.56 -6.98
CA LYS A 20 6.54 10.00 -6.87
C LYS A 20 6.15 10.37 -5.44
N ARG A 21 7.10 10.95 -4.70
CA ARG A 21 6.95 11.24 -3.27
C ARG A 21 5.86 12.26 -3.00
N GLU A 22 5.70 13.23 -3.90
CA GLU A 22 4.67 14.26 -3.86
C GLU A 22 3.25 13.69 -3.92
N VAL A 23 3.03 12.63 -4.72
CA VAL A 23 1.73 11.94 -4.80
C VAL A 23 1.46 11.21 -3.49
N LEU A 24 2.45 10.46 -3.00
CA LEU A 24 2.33 9.70 -1.76
C LEU A 24 2.13 10.60 -0.52
N ASN A 25 2.70 11.82 -0.51
CA ASN A 25 2.53 12.77 0.59
C ASN A 25 1.10 13.32 0.72
N ARG A 26 0.28 13.19 -0.32
CA ARG A 26 -1.14 13.57 -0.28
C ARG A 26 -2.03 12.50 0.34
N TYR A 27 -1.49 11.29 0.59
CA TYR A 27 -2.30 10.20 1.10
C TYR A 27 -2.63 10.40 2.58
N VAL A 28 -3.92 10.34 2.90
CA VAL A 28 -4.40 10.26 4.27
C VAL A 28 -4.59 8.78 4.59
N GLN A 29 -3.92 8.32 5.65
CA GLN A 29 -3.97 6.90 6.03
C GLN A 29 -5.41 6.44 6.25
N ASP A 30 -5.72 5.26 5.73
CA ASP A 30 -7.02 4.59 5.81
C ASP A 30 -8.19 5.41 5.23
N SER A 31 -7.92 6.30 4.26
CA SER A 31 -8.98 6.97 3.50
C SER A 31 -9.87 5.96 2.77
N ALA A 32 -11.19 6.20 2.76
CA ALA A 32 -12.18 5.24 2.23
C ALA A 32 -12.09 4.97 0.71
N CYS A 33 -11.53 5.89 -0.07
CA CYS A 33 -11.47 5.79 -1.53
C CYS A 33 -10.15 6.31 -2.12
N GLY A 34 -9.85 5.91 -3.36
CA GLY A 34 -8.70 6.43 -4.10
C GLY A 34 -7.34 5.84 -3.72
N THR A 35 -7.29 4.90 -2.76
CA THR A 35 -6.04 4.32 -2.24
C THR A 35 -5.19 3.67 -3.33
N TRP A 36 -5.78 2.78 -4.14
CA TRP A 36 -5.02 2.10 -5.19
C TRP A 36 -4.74 3.02 -6.38
N GLU A 37 -5.62 3.97 -6.66
CA GLU A 37 -5.38 5.00 -7.67
C GLU A 37 -4.20 5.90 -7.29
N LEU A 38 -4.12 6.33 -6.02
CA LEU A 38 -3.02 7.15 -5.55
C LEU A 38 -1.69 6.40 -5.63
N LEU A 39 -1.68 5.11 -5.26
CA LEU A 39 -0.50 4.29 -5.43
C LEU A 39 -0.13 4.14 -6.91
N ALA A 40 -1.11 3.87 -7.78
CA ALA A 40 -0.88 3.81 -9.22
C ALA A 40 -0.23 5.10 -9.74
N ASP A 41 -0.76 6.26 -9.38
CA ASP A 41 -0.23 7.56 -9.78
C ASP A 41 1.22 7.79 -9.30
N ALA A 42 1.57 7.16 -8.17
CA ALA A 42 2.91 7.21 -7.60
C ALA A 42 3.91 6.27 -8.28
N VAL A 43 3.52 5.04 -8.63
CA VAL A 43 4.46 3.97 -9.02
C VAL A 43 4.34 3.51 -10.48
N HIS A 44 3.25 3.83 -11.17
CA HIS A 44 3.00 3.37 -12.53
C HIS A 44 3.07 4.52 -13.53
N ALA A 45 3.69 4.27 -14.69
CA ALA A 45 3.75 5.26 -15.77
C ALA A 45 2.33 5.53 -16.30
N GLY A 46 1.93 6.80 -16.36
CA GLY A 46 0.55 7.17 -16.72
C GLY A 46 -0.50 6.94 -15.63
N GLY A 47 -0.09 6.45 -14.46
CA GLY A 47 -0.90 6.39 -13.24
C GLY A 47 -2.17 5.54 -13.34
N ALA A 48 -3.14 5.86 -12.48
CA ALA A 48 -4.44 5.19 -12.44
C ALA A 48 -5.17 5.28 -13.78
N THR A 49 -5.04 6.40 -14.50
CA THR A 49 -5.67 6.62 -15.80
C THR A 49 -5.21 5.60 -16.84
N ALA A 50 -3.90 5.34 -16.93
CA ALA A 50 -3.36 4.34 -17.86
C ALA A 50 -3.84 2.93 -17.51
N ILE A 51 -3.85 2.58 -16.23
CA ILE A 51 -4.32 1.27 -15.74
C ILE A 51 -5.81 1.09 -16.03
N LYS A 52 -6.64 2.10 -15.76
CA LYS A 52 -8.09 2.08 -16.05
C LYS A 52 -8.36 1.94 -17.55
N LYS A 53 -7.57 2.63 -18.39
CA LYS A 53 -7.67 2.53 -19.85
C LYS A 53 -7.31 1.13 -20.37
N ALA A 54 -6.30 0.50 -19.79
CA ALA A 54 -5.92 -0.88 -20.15
C ALA A 54 -7.00 -1.90 -19.78
N GLY A 55 -7.73 -1.65 -18.68
CA GLY A 55 -8.86 -2.47 -18.28
C GLY A 55 -8.46 -3.83 -17.70
N TRP A 56 -9.42 -4.73 -17.60
CA TRP A 56 -9.20 -6.06 -17.02
C TRP A 56 -8.23 -6.90 -17.89
N PRO A 57 -7.29 -7.66 -17.30
CA PRO A 57 -7.10 -7.96 -15.87
C PRO A 57 -6.07 -7.08 -15.14
N LEU A 58 -5.50 -6.07 -15.81
CA LEU A 58 -4.31 -5.36 -15.35
C LEU A 58 -4.41 -4.77 -13.93
N PRO A 59 -5.52 -4.11 -13.52
CA PRO A 59 -5.63 -3.58 -12.16
C PRO A 59 -5.44 -4.65 -11.07
N GLY A 60 -5.89 -5.88 -11.32
CA GLY A 60 -5.75 -6.99 -10.37
C GLY A 60 -4.30 -7.49 -10.30
N GLN A 61 -3.66 -7.66 -11.46
CA GLN A 61 -2.27 -8.09 -11.55
C GLN A 61 -1.32 -7.12 -10.85
N LEU A 62 -1.50 -5.82 -11.09
CA LEU A 62 -0.67 -4.79 -10.46
C LEU A 62 -0.89 -4.74 -8.94
N LYS A 63 -2.13 -4.86 -8.46
CA LYS A 63 -2.42 -4.92 -7.01
C LYS A 63 -1.73 -6.11 -6.35
N HIS A 64 -1.68 -7.26 -7.03
CA HIS A 64 -0.98 -8.43 -6.55
C HIS A 64 0.54 -8.20 -6.53
N GLU A 65 1.11 -7.70 -7.63
CA GLU A 65 2.54 -7.37 -7.73
C GLU A 65 2.97 -6.36 -6.65
N TRP A 66 2.16 -5.33 -6.39
CA TRP A 66 2.46 -4.35 -5.35
C TRP A 66 2.47 -4.97 -3.96
N ALA A 67 1.56 -5.90 -3.68
CA ALA A 67 1.54 -6.63 -2.42
C ALA A 67 2.81 -7.48 -2.24
N GLU A 68 3.20 -8.23 -3.27
CA GLU A 68 4.40 -9.06 -3.27
C GLU A 68 5.69 -8.23 -3.11
N LYS A 69 5.75 -7.05 -3.72
CA LYS A 69 6.93 -6.19 -3.67
C LYS A 69 7.06 -5.40 -2.38
N ILE A 70 5.97 -4.87 -1.84
CA ILE A 70 6.01 -4.01 -0.64
C ILE A 70 6.05 -4.86 0.64
N GLY A 71 5.31 -5.97 0.68
CA GLY A 71 5.15 -6.82 1.86
C GLY A 71 6.47 -7.21 2.55
N PRO A 72 7.49 -7.71 1.83
CA PRO A 72 8.76 -8.13 2.43
C PRO A 72 9.55 -7.02 3.15
N PHE A 73 9.31 -5.75 2.82
CA PHE A 73 9.98 -4.61 3.45
C PHE A 73 9.18 -4.00 4.60
N MET A 74 7.94 -4.45 4.81
CA MET A 74 7.03 -3.83 5.76
C MET A 74 7.46 -4.11 7.20
N ASN A 75 7.66 -3.05 7.98
CA ASN A 75 7.98 -3.16 9.39
C ASN A 75 6.71 -3.04 10.23
N LEU A 76 6.44 -4.08 11.03
CA LEU A 76 5.26 -4.19 11.89
C LEU A 76 5.10 -3.01 12.86
N LEU A 77 6.20 -2.40 13.30
CA LEU A 77 6.18 -1.32 14.29
C LEU A 77 6.21 0.08 13.67
N HIS A 78 6.52 0.20 12.39
CA HIS A 78 6.65 1.50 11.70
C HIS A 78 5.52 1.78 10.70
N ASN A 79 4.54 0.90 10.59
CA ASN A 79 3.38 1.14 9.73
C ASN A 79 2.40 2.12 10.41
N ALA A 80 2.19 3.27 9.76
CA ALA A 80 1.36 4.36 10.26
C ALA A 80 -0.15 4.15 10.06
N SER A 81 -0.59 3.07 9.40
CA SER A 81 -2.02 2.78 9.20
C SER A 81 -2.69 2.40 10.53
N PRO A 82 -3.72 3.14 10.99
CA PRO A 82 -4.48 2.78 12.18
C PRO A 82 -5.10 1.38 12.13
N SER A 83 -5.64 0.98 10.98
CA SER A 83 -6.24 -0.33 10.77
C SER A 83 -5.21 -1.45 10.78
N PHE A 84 -4.00 -1.21 10.24
CA PHE A 84 -2.88 -2.15 10.37
C PHE A 84 -2.50 -2.34 11.84
N GLY A 85 -2.38 -1.24 12.60
CA GLY A 85 -2.09 -1.29 14.04
C GLY A 85 -3.12 -2.13 14.80
N LYS A 86 -4.42 -1.91 14.55
CA LYS A 86 -5.49 -2.72 15.15
C LYS A 86 -5.36 -4.21 14.81
N PHE A 87 -5.05 -4.54 13.56
CA PHE A 87 -4.86 -5.91 13.10
C PHE A 87 -3.66 -6.57 13.80
N ARG A 88 -2.49 -5.92 13.77
CA ARG A 88 -1.27 -6.36 14.45
C ARG A 88 -1.52 -6.60 15.93
N ASP A 89 -2.08 -5.61 16.63
CA ASP A 89 -2.30 -5.69 18.08
C ASP A 89 -3.31 -6.76 18.45
N GLY A 90 -4.32 -6.98 17.59
CA GLY A 90 -5.27 -8.08 17.72
C GLY A 90 -4.58 -9.44 17.65
N LEU A 91 -3.74 -9.66 16.64
CA LEU A 91 -2.96 -10.88 16.50
C LEU A 91 -1.98 -11.08 17.65
N THR A 92 -1.26 -10.02 18.07
CA THR A 92 -0.34 -10.09 19.21
C THR A 92 -1.06 -10.50 20.50
N ARG A 93 -2.25 -9.96 20.76
CA ARG A 93 -3.08 -10.38 21.92
C ARG A 93 -3.51 -11.83 21.83
N LEU A 94 -3.90 -12.32 20.65
CA LEU A 94 -4.30 -13.72 20.46
C LEU A 94 -3.13 -14.68 20.73
N ILE A 95 -1.93 -14.33 20.25
CA ILE A 95 -0.72 -15.15 20.48
C ILE A 95 -0.33 -15.15 21.97
N ALA A 96 -0.46 -14.02 22.67
CA ALA A 96 -0.10 -13.93 24.09
C ALA A 96 -1.05 -14.70 25.03
N GLN A 97 -2.22 -15.12 24.54
CA GLN A 97 -3.22 -15.89 25.27
C GLN A 97 -3.15 -17.41 24.98
N ALA A 98 -2.30 -17.81 24.04
CA ALA A 98 -2.07 -19.20 23.66
C ALA A 98 -0.84 -19.76 24.38
#